data_AF-A0A7X1PAN8-F1
#
_entry.id   AF-A0A7X1PAN8-F1
#
_cell.length_a   1.000
_cell.length_b   1.000
_cell.length_c   1.000
_cell.angle_alpha   90.00
_cell.angle_beta   90.00
_cell.angle_gamma   90.00
#
_symmetry.space_group_name_H-M   'P 1'
#
loop_
_entity.id
_entity.type
_entity.pdbx_description
1 polymer ?
#
loop_
_entity_poly.entity_id
_entity_poly.type
_entity_poly.pdbx_seq_one_letter_code
_entity_poly.pdbx_strand_id
1 'polypeptide(L)'
;MLAARPSDRALGAEIAGIDLPCNLDEQAFQEIVAALHEHEVIFFRNQHLTPEQHIAFSRRFGEFEHHVRQDCCRPGYPELFVVSNIIQNGKPIGSQNAGFFWQPIRSDRFG
;
A
#
# COMPACT_ATOMS: atom_id res chain seq x y z
N MET A 1 -0.75 -1.94 -22.57
CA MET A 1 -1.94 -1.17 -22.13
C MET A 1 -2.51 -1.90 -20.94
N LEU A 2 -2.57 -1.24 -19.79
CA LEU A 2 -3.14 -1.82 -18.58
C LEU A 2 -4.66 -1.92 -18.71
N ALA A 3 -5.25 -2.92 -18.08
CA ALA A 3 -6.71 -3.05 -18.02
C ALA A 3 -7.18 -2.77 -16.59
N ALA A 4 -7.87 -1.64 -16.39
CA ALA A 4 -8.63 -1.38 -15.18
C ALA A 4 -10.02 -2.01 -15.32
N ARG A 5 -10.34 -2.97 -14.45
CA ARG A 5 -11.64 -3.64 -14.39
C ARG A 5 -12.41 -3.06 -13.20
N PRO A 6 -13.43 -2.21 -13.42
CA PRO A 6 -14.23 -1.67 -12.33
C PRO A 6 -14.86 -2.79 -11.50
N SER A 7 -15.03 -2.53 -10.21
CA SER A 7 -15.85 -3.41 -9.38
C SER A 7 -17.33 -3.18 -9.67
N ASP A 8 -18.18 -4.15 -9.33
CA ASP A 8 -19.65 -4.01 -9.42
C ASP A 8 -20.23 -3.11 -8.31
N ARG A 9 -19.44 -2.19 -7.75
CA ARG A 9 -19.77 -1.34 -6.59
C ARG A 9 -19.49 0.13 -6.90
N ALA A 10 -19.80 1.00 -5.93
CA ALA A 10 -19.68 2.45 -6.08
C ALA A 10 -18.24 2.94 -6.31
N LEU A 11 -17.22 2.21 -5.84
CA LEU A 11 -15.80 2.53 -5.94
C LEU A 11 -15.00 1.25 -6.16
N GLY A 12 -13.77 1.37 -6.65
CA GLY A 12 -12.83 0.25 -6.75
C GLY A 12 -12.62 -0.28 -8.17
N ALA A 13 -11.37 -0.56 -8.54
CA ALA A 13 -11.04 -1.30 -9.77
C ALA A 13 -9.83 -2.25 -9.60
N GLU A 14 -9.86 -3.38 -10.29
CA GLU A 14 -8.71 -4.30 -10.39
C GLU A 14 -7.82 -3.89 -11.58
N ILE A 15 -6.52 -3.70 -11.33
CA ILE A 15 -5.53 -3.49 -12.39
C ILE A 15 -4.97 -4.84 -12.81
N ALA A 16 -5.23 -5.22 -14.06
CA ALA A 16 -4.81 -6.48 -14.64
C ALA A 16 -3.72 -6.29 -15.71
N GLY A 17 -2.94 -7.35 -15.93
CA GLY A 17 -1.88 -7.37 -16.95
C GLY A 17 -0.55 -6.78 -16.50
N ILE A 18 -0.31 -6.72 -15.18
CA ILE A 18 0.92 -6.18 -14.59
C ILE A 18 1.49 -7.10 -13.50
N ASP A 19 2.82 -7.13 -13.41
CA ASP A 19 3.58 -7.83 -12.38
C ASP A 19 4.51 -6.83 -11.68
N LEU A 20 4.12 -6.35 -10.50
CA LEU A 20 4.87 -5.36 -9.75
C LEU A 20 6.16 -5.97 -9.16
N PRO A 21 7.25 -5.20 -9.03
CA PRO A 21 7.44 -3.86 -9.57
C PRO A 21 7.98 -3.90 -11.02
N CYS A 22 8.10 -5.09 -11.60
CA CYS A 22 8.63 -5.33 -12.95
C CYS A 22 7.72 -4.71 -14.02
N ASN A 23 8.27 -4.40 -15.20
CA ASN A 23 7.51 -3.94 -16.37
C ASN A 23 6.59 -2.72 -16.18
N LEU A 24 6.87 -1.88 -15.19
CA LEU A 24 6.12 -0.63 -14.96
C LEU A 24 6.92 0.55 -15.52
N ASP A 25 6.77 0.82 -16.81
CA ASP A 25 7.30 2.05 -17.40
C ASP A 25 6.54 3.29 -16.90
N GLU A 26 6.91 4.47 -17.41
CA GLU A 26 6.27 5.71 -17.00
C GLU A 26 4.82 5.79 -17.49
N GLN A 27 4.52 5.31 -18.70
CA GLN A 27 3.17 5.35 -19.25
C GLN A 27 2.22 4.45 -18.45
N ALA A 28 2.64 3.23 -18.14
CA ALA A 28 1.88 2.29 -17.32
C ALA A 28 1.65 2.84 -15.91
N PHE A 29 2.62 3.56 -15.34
CA PHE A 29 2.42 4.18 -14.03
C PHE A 29 1.40 5.33 -14.07
N GLN A 30 1.43 6.17 -15.11
CA GLN A 30 0.41 7.20 -15.29
C GLN A 30 -0.99 6.60 -15.48
N GLU A 31 -1.12 5.47 -16.16
CA GLU A 31 -2.38 4.71 -16.26
C GLU A 31 -2.86 4.22 -14.88
N ILE A 32 -1.96 3.76 -14.00
CA ILE A 32 -2.29 3.39 -12.61
C ILE A 32 -2.77 4.59 -11.80
N VAL A 33 -2.08 5.72 -11.90
CA VAL A 33 -2.44 6.94 -11.17
C VAL A 33 -3.80 7.46 -11.63
N ALA A 34 -4.06 7.45 -12.95
CA ALA A 34 -5.36 7.81 -13.50
C ALA A 34 -6.47 6.88 -12.98
N ALA A 35 -6.25 5.57 -12.97
CA ALA A 35 -7.21 4.60 -12.44
C ALA A 35 -7.47 4.79 -10.93
N LEU A 36 -6.43 5.14 -10.15
CA LEU A 36 -6.60 5.47 -8.74
C LEU A 36 -7.47 6.71 -8.54
N HIS A 37 -7.23 7.78 -9.30
CA HIS A 37 -8.06 9.00 -9.23
C HIS A 37 -9.51 8.77 -9.68
N GLU A 38 -9.75 7.87 -10.64
CA GLU A 38 -11.10 7.58 -11.13
C GLU A 38 -11.88 6.65 -10.18
N HIS A 39 -11.21 5.67 -9.57
CA HIS A 39 -11.87 4.60 -8.82
C HIS A 39 -11.69 4.69 -7.30
N GLU A 40 -10.90 5.64 -6.80
CA GLU A 40 -10.54 5.90 -5.39
C GLU A 40 -9.78 4.77 -4.68
N VAL A 41 -9.98 3.53 -5.11
CA VAL A 41 -9.34 2.32 -4.59
C VAL A 41 -8.97 1.44 -5.77
N ILE A 42 -7.76 0.90 -5.79
CA ILE A 42 -7.33 -0.05 -6.81
C ILE A 42 -6.72 -1.31 -6.19
N PHE A 43 -6.84 -2.43 -6.90
CA PHE A 43 -6.35 -3.73 -6.46
C PHE A 43 -5.38 -4.31 -7.48
N PHE A 44 -4.25 -4.83 -7.00
CA PHE A 44 -3.33 -5.64 -7.78
C PHE A 44 -3.39 -7.08 -7.27
N ARG A 45 -3.78 -8.03 -8.13
CA ARG A 45 -3.91 -9.45 -7.75
C ARG A 45 -2.61 -10.21 -7.98
N ASN A 46 -2.41 -11.26 -7.17
CA ASN A 46 -1.32 -12.24 -7.33
C ASN A 46 0.10 -11.62 -7.33
N GLN A 47 0.31 -10.61 -6.49
CA GLN A 47 1.62 -9.95 -6.36
C GLN A 47 2.43 -10.60 -5.24
N HIS A 48 3.67 -10.96 -5.54
CA HIS A 48 4.61 -11.54 -4.57
C HIS A 48 5.83 -10.63 -4.44
N LEU A 49 5.68 -9.55 -3.67
CA LEU A 49 6.71 -8.52 -3.54
C LEU A 49 7.66 -8.81 -2.39
N THR A 50 8.96 -8.64 -2.62
CA THR A 50 9.92 -8.44 -1.52
C THR A 50 9.67 -7.09 -0.85
N PRO A 51 10.15 -6.88 0.39
CA PRO A 51 10.09 -5.57 1.04
C PRO A 51 10.65 -4.42 0.19
N GLU A 52 11.80 -4.63 -0.47
CA GLU A 52 12.44 -3.65 -1.34
C GLU A 52 11.59 -3.33 -2.56
N GLN A 53 10.97 -4.35 -3.15
CA GLN A 53 10.07 -4.19 -4.30
C GLN A 53 8.81 -3.40 -3.94
N HIS A 54 8.24 -3.69 -2.77
CA HIS A 54 7.10 -2.94 -2.24
C HIS A 54 7.46 -1.47 -2.03
N ILE A 55 8.60 -1.19 -1.38
CA ILE A 55 9.12 0.16 -1.18
C ILE A 55 9.38 0.87 -2.51
N ALA A 56 10.01 0.20 -3.48
CA ALA A 56 10.33 0.76 -4.78
C ALA A 56 9.06 1.18 -5.55
N PHE A 57 8.01 0.35 -5.51
CA PHE A 57 6.72 0.68 -6.11
C PHE A 57 6.05 1.86 -5.40
N SER A 58 5.95 1.81 -4.07
CA SER A 58 5.29 2.88 -3.29
C SER A 58 5.99 4.23 -3.42
N ARG A 59 7.33 4.26 -3.56
CA ARG A 59 8.11 5.49 -3.74
C ARG A 59 7.75 6.25 -5.03
N ARG A 60 7.17 5.58 -6.03
CA ARG A 60 6.71 6.25 -7.26
C ARG A 60 5.54 7.19 -7.02
N PHE A 61 4.77 6.98 -5.95
CA PHE A 61 3.67 7.87 -5.57
C PHE A 61 4.13 9.11 -4.79
N GLY A 62 5.40 9.16 -4.37
CA GLY A 62 5.97 10.29 -3.66
C GLY A 62 6.94 9.89 -2.55
N GLU A 63 7.37 10.88 -1.77
CA GLU A 63 8.27 10.68 -0.64
C GLU A 63 7.58 9.97 0.52
N PHE A 64 8.33 9.09 1.21
CA PHE A 64 7.83 8.41 2.38
C PHE A 64 7.77 9.33 3.59
N GLU A 65 6.65 9.27 4.29
CA GLU A 65 6.54 9.81 5.64
C GLU A 65 6.81 8.72 6.67
N HIS A 66 7.76 8.95 7.56
CA HIS A 66 8.10 8.00 8.62
C HIS A 66 7.05 8.04 9.73
N HIS A 67 6.46 6.89 10.06
CA HIS A 67 5.48 6.80 11.14
C HIS A 67 6.12 7.06 12.51
N VAL A 68 5.44 7.76 13.42
CA VAL A 68 5.94 8.01 14.78
C VAL A 68 6.19 6.74 15.61
N ARG A 69 5.56 5.61 15.23
CA ARG A 69 5.65 4.30 15.88
C ARG A 69 6.62 3.42 15.11
N GLN A 70 7.90 3.83 15.08
CA GLN A 70 8.97 3.11 14.39
C GLN A 70 9.18 1.69 14.96
N ASP A 71 8.78 1.44 16.20
CA ASP A 71 8.76 0.12 16.84
C ASP A 71 7.79 -0.87 16.18
N CYS A 72 6.80 -0.37 15.44
CA CYS A 72 5.86 -1.19 14.67
C CYS A 72 6.29 -1.38 13.20
N CYS A 73 7.38 -0.76 12.76
CA CYS A 73 7.89 -0.96 11.42
C CYS A 73 8.62 -2.30 11.30
N ARG A 74 8.68 -2.84 10.08
CA ARG A 74 9.41 -4.08 9.81
C ARG A 74 10.90 -3.89 10.09
N PRO A 75 11.57 -4.79 10.83
CA PRO A 75 13.01 -4.68 11.08
C PRO A 75 13.81 -4.58 9.77
N GLY A 76 14.66 -3.57 9.66
CA GLY A 76 15.44 -3.26 8.47
C GLY A 76 14.72 -2.44 7.39
N TYR A 77 13.42 -2.17 7.55
CA TYR A 77 12.58 -1.45 6.57
C TYR A 77 11.68 -0.43 7.29
N PRO A 78 12.21 0.75 7.67
CA PRO A 78 11.48 1.76 8.44
C PRO A 78 10.25 2.33 7.70
N GLU A 79 10.18 2.20 6.38
CA GLU A 79 9.07 2.61 5.53
C GLU A 79 7.85 1.66 5.61
N LEU A 80 8.06 0.42 6.08
CA LEU A 80 7.04 -0.62 6.10
C LEU A 80 6.42 -0.75 7.50
N PHE A 81 5.37 0.03 7.75
CA PHE A 81 4.55 -0.11 8.96
C PHE A 81 3.77 -1.44 8.94
N VAL A 82 3.92 -2.25 9.99
CA VAL A 82 3.27 -3.57 10.05
C VAL A 82 1.98 -3.46 10.86
N VAL A 83 0.84 -3.75 10.21
CA VAL A 83 -0.44 -3.99 10.89
C VAL A 83 -0.66 -5.50 10.92
N SER A 84 -0.63 -6.10 12.11
CA SER A 84 -0.70 -7.55 12.26
C SER A 84 -1.23 -7.94 13.63
N ASN A 85 -1.98 -9.04 13.68
CA ASN A 85 -2.45 -9.70 14.89
C ASN A 85 -1.61 -10.96 15.25
N ILE A 86 -0.48 -11.15 14.58
CA ILE A 86 0.40 -12.31 14.80
C ILE A 86 1.30 -12.07 16.02
N ILE A 87 1.35 -13.07 16.90
CA ILE A 87 2.30 -13.14 18.02
C ILE A 87 3.43 -14.10 17.63
N GLN A 88 4.67 -13.63 17.68
CA GLN A 88 5.87 -14.43 17.43
C GLN A 88 6.78 -14.36 18.65
N ASN A 89 7.19 -15.54 19.15
CA ASN A 89 8.03 -15.66 20.36
C ASN A 89 7.45 -14.92 21.58
N GLY A 90 6.12 -14.95 21.74
CA GLY A 90 5.42 -14.29 22.84
C GLY A 90 5.30 -12.77 22.73
N LYS A 91 5.74 -12.16 21.62
CA LYS A 91 5.62 -10.72 21.36
C LYS A 91 4.77 -10.46 20.10
N PRO A 92 3.93 -9.42 20.10
CA PRO A 92 3.20 -9.03 18.90
C PRO A 92 4.14 -8.50 17.82
N ILE A 93 3.83 -8.79 16.56
CA ILE A 93 4.49 -8.17 15.41
C ILE A 93 3.70 -6.93 15.01
N GLY A 94 4.34 -5.76 14.98
CA GLY A 94 3.72 -4.53 14.51
C GLY A 94 2.60 -4.02 15.41
N SER A 95 1.66 -3.27 14.83
CA SER A 95 0.50 -2.70 15.50
C SER A 95 -0.72 -3.61 15.40
N GLN A 96 -1.23 -4.07 16.55
CA GLN A 96 -2.38 -4.97 16.63
C GLN A 96 -3.74 -4.28 16.45
N ASN A 97 -3.82 -2.99 16.79
CA ASN A 97 -5.08 -2.25 16.85
C ASN A 97 -5.15 -1.10 15.84
N ALA A 98 -4.20 -1.01 14.90
CA ALA A 98 -4.24 -0.01 13.85
C ALA A 98 -5.51 -0.20 12.98
N GLY A 99 -6.23 0.89 12.73
CA GLY A 99 -7.47 0.85 11.94
C GLY A 99 -8.69 0.31 12.69
N PHE A 100 -8.64 0.11 14.01
CA PHE A 100 -9.81 -0.35 14.78
C PHE A 100 -10.98 0.67 14.77
N PHE A 101 -10.67 1.95 14.57
CA PHE A 101 -11.66 3.02 14.38
C PHE A 101 -11.55 3.63 12.99
N TRP A 102 -12.68 4.13 12.48
CA TRP A 102 -12.73 4.95 11.28
C TRP A 102 -11.91 6.22 11.47
N GLN A 103 -10.86 6.37 10.67
CA GLN A 103 -9.99 7.53 10.69
C GLN A 103 -9.28 7.65 9.33
N PRO A 104 -9.04 8.87 8.83
CA PRO A 104 -8.04 9.04 7.78
C PRO A 104 -6.67 8.68 8.34
N ILE A 105 -5.79 8.19 7.48
CA ILE A 105 -4.38 8.03 7.85
C ILE A 105 -3.85 9.43 8.22
N ARG A 106 -3.11 9.54 9.33
CA ARG A 106 -2.55 10.82 9.85
C ARG A 106 -3.58 11.85 10.34
N SER A 107 -4.71 11.41 10.91
CA SER A 107 -5.66 12.32 11.56
C SER A 107 -5.07 13.16 12.71
N ASP A 108 -3.88 12.80 13.22
CA ASP A 108 -3.20 13.42 14.36
C ASP A 108 -2.48 14.75 14.05
N ARG A 109 -2.38 15.15 12.77
CA ARG A 109 -1.63 16.36 12.34
C ARG A 109 -2.50 17.54 11.92
N PHE A 110 -3.81 17.37 11.94
CA PHE A 110 -4.77 18.45 11.68
C PHE A 110 -5.44 18.81 13.01
N GLY A 111 -4.74 19.57 13.84
CA GLY A 111 -5.20 20.09 15.13
C GLY A 111 -4.65 21.48 15.37
#